data_AF-A0A7W5T887-F1
#
_entry.id   AF-A0A7W5T887-F1
#
_cell.length_a   1.000
_cell.length_b   1.000
_cell.length_c   1.000
_cell.angle_alpha   90.00
_cell.angle_beta   90.00
_cell.angle_gamma   90.00
#
_symmetry.space_group_name_H-M   'P 1'
#
loop_
_entity.id
_entity.type
_entity.pdbx_description
1 polymer ?
#
loop_
_entity_poly.entity_id
_entity_poly.type
_entity_poly.pdbx_seq_one_letter_code
_entity_poly.pdbx_strand_id
1 'polypeptide(L)'
;MNIDLEGLVLDATDLAGRFGLSPDALRSQMQRGLVRGVVEAGVGEDAGRTRLSVRFGNRVWVAVVGTGGKILSEEMKFVASAVPRVSSGACKTDA
;
A
#
# COMPACT_ATOMS: atom_id res chain seq x y z
N MET A 1 -16.68 10.33 0.68
CA MET A 1 -15.74 11.27 0.00
C MET A 1 -14.88 10.40 -0.87
N ASN A 2 -14.90 10.58 -2.18
CA ASN A 2 -14.28 9.64 -3.09
C ASN A 2 -12.94 10.16 -3.58
N ILE A 3 -11.93 9.30 -3.55
CA ILE A 3 -10.57 9.55 -4.05
C ILE A 3 -10.45 8.76 -5.34
N ASP A 4 -10.11 9.45 -6.42
CA ASP A 4 -9.67 8.81 -7.67
C ASP A 4 -8.19 8.45 -7.55
N LEU A 5 -7.89 7.16 -7.67
CA LEU A 5 -6.54 6.61 -7.72
C LEU A 5 -6.40 5.96 -9.09
N GLU A 6 -5.72 6.63 -10.02
CA GLU A 6 -5.52 6.25 -11.43
C GLU A 6 -6.70 5.47 -12.04
N GLY A 7 -7.90 6.06 -11.99
CA GLY A 7 -9.12 5.48 -12.57
C GLY A 7 -9.89 4.51 -11.68
N LEU A 8 -9.46 4.31 -10.43
CA LEU A 8 -10.20 3.59 -9.40
C LEU A 8 -10.75 4.57 -8.36
N VAL A 9 -12.07 4.65 -8.26
CA VAL A 9 -12.76 5.52 -7.30
C VAL A 9 -12.98 4.74 -6.00
N LEU A 10 -12.33 5.18 -4.91
CA LEU A 10 -12.47 4.60 -3.57
C LEU A 10 -12.96 5.61 -2.55
N ASP A 11 -13.68 5.17 -1.52
CA ASP A 11 -14.01 6.05 -0.41
C ASP A 11 -12.78 6.36 0.44
N ALA A 12 -12.47 7.66 0.56
CA ALA A 12 -11.39 8.21 1.37
C ALA A 12 -11.45 7.72 2.81
N THR A 13 -12.65 7.65 3.38
CA THR A 13 -12.87 7.22 4.76
C THR A 13 -12.55 5.74 4.94
N ASP A 14 -12.96 4.91 3.99
CA ASP A 14 -12.72 3.47 3.98
C ASP A 14 -11.22 3.18 3.78
N LEU A 15 -10.60 3.87 2.82
CA LEU A 15 -9.15 3.80 2.61
C LEU A 15 -8.36 4.28 3.82
N ALA A 16 -8.70 5.44 4.39
CA ALA A 16 -8.02 5.97 5.56
C ALA A 16 -8.17 5.02 6.77
N GLY A 17 -9.38 4.47 6.97
CA GLY A 17 -9.65 3.47 8.00
C GLY A 17 -8.74 2.24 7.90
N ARG A 18 -8.49 1.72 6.69
CA ARG A 18 -7.56 0.60 6.47
C ARG A 18 -6.12 0.90 6.87
N PHE A 19 -5.69 2.14 6.71
CA PHE A 19 -4.36 2.59 7.15
C PHE A 19 -4.30 2.98 8.63
N GLY A 20 -5.44 3.01 9.33
CA GLY A 20 -5.55 3.58 10.67
C GLY A 20 -5.32 5.09 10.68
N LEU A 21 -5.60 5.76 9.56
CA LEU A 21 -5.47 7.21 9.38
C LEU A 21 -6.84 7.86 9.37
N SER A 22 -6.87 9.16 9.70
CA SER A 22 -8.04 9.99 9.45
C SER A 22 -8.10 10.39 7.96
N PRO A 23 -9.29 10.61 7.38
CA PRO A 23 -9.43 11.05 5.98
C PRO A 23 -8.69 12.37 5.70
N ASP A 24 -8.61 13.25 6.71
CA ASP A 24 -7.83 14.49 6.62
C ASP A 24 -6.31 14.25 6.57
N ALA A 25 -5.81 13.29 7.36
CA ALA A 25 -4.41 12.89 7.34
C ALA A 25 -4.03 12.23 6.00
N LEU A 26 -4.90 11.36 5.46
CA LEU A 26 -4.73 10.76 4.14
C LEU A 26 -4.65 11.85 3.06
N ARG A 27 -5.57 12.83 3.09
CA ARG A 27 -5.57 13.98 2.18
C ARG A 27 -4.28 14.79 2.27
N SER A 28 -3.86 15.14 3.49
CA SER A 28 -2.63 15.90 3.72
C SER A 28 -1.43 15.16 3.13
N GLN A 29 -1.37 13.84 3.27
CA GLN A 29 -0.27 13.03 2.73
C GLN A 29 -0.34 12.85 1.21
N MET A 30 -1.53 12.78 0.62
CA MET A 30 -1.70 12.84 -0.84
C MET A 30 -1.26 14.20 -1.39
N GLN A 31 -1.67 15.30 -0.77
CA GLN A 31 -1.23 16.66 -1.15
C GLN A 31 0.28 16.84 -1.03
N ARG A 32 0.91 16.18 -0.05
CA ARG A 32 2.37 16.18 0.14
C ARG A 32 3.12 15.22 -0.79
N GLY A 33 2.43 14.42 -1.60
CA GLY A 33 3.05 13.41 -2.47
C GLY A 33 3.72 12.26 -1.69
N LEU A 34 3.37 12.07 -0.42
CA LEU A 34 3.89 10.99 0.43
C LEU A 34 3.14 9.67 0.21
N VAL A 35 1.92 9.75 -0.33
CA VAL A 35 1.13 8.61 -0.77
C VAL A 35 1.38 8.42 -2.26
N ARG A 36 1.98 7.29 -2.62
CA ARG A 36 2.11 6.83 -4.02
C ARG A 36 1.10 5.72 -4.23
N GLY A 37 -0.04 6.04 -4.84
CA GLY A 37 -0.96 5.05 -5.37
C GLY A 37 -0.46 4.59 -6.74
N VAL A 38 -0.35 3.29 -6.95
CA VAL A 38 -0.14 2.67 -8.25
C VAL A 38 -1.33 1.76 -8.49
N VAL A 39 -2.08 2.00 -9.56
CA VAL A 39 -3.19 1.14 -9.96
C VAL A 39 -2.75 0.31 -11.15
N GLU A 40 -2.51 -0.97 -10.90
CA GLU A 40 -2.30 -1.93 -11.96
C GLU A 40 -3.65 -2.56 -12.31
N ALA A 41 -4.35 -1.96 -13.27
CA ALA A 41 -5.49 -2.59 -13.89
C ALA A 41 -5.00 -3.83 -14.65
N GLY A 42 -5.45 -5.03 -14.27
CA GLY A 42 -5.18 -6.25 -15.03
C GLY A 42 -5.79 -6.12 -16.43
N VAL A 43 -4.95 -6.13 -17.46
CA VAL A 43 -5.35 -6.11 -18.87
C VAL A 43 -5.13 -7.51 -19.44
N GLY A 44 -6.14 -8.10 -20.11
CA GLY A 44 -6.04 -9.41 -20.76
C GLY A 44 -6.74 -10.54 -19.98
N GLU A 45 -6.03 -11.62 -19.68
CA GLU A 45 -6.58 -12.80 -18.94
C GLU A 45 -7.01 -12.47 -17.50
N ASP A 46 -6.50 -11.39 -16.93
CA ASP A 46 -6.93 -10.80 -15.65
C ASP A 46 -7.91 -9.64 -15.82
N ALA A 47 -8.55 -9.48 -17.00
CA ALA A 47 -9.61 -8.49 -17.23
C ALA A 47 -10.78 -8.75 -16.26
N GLY A 48 -10.74 -8.07 -15.12
CA GLY A 48 -11.64 -8.32 -14.00
C GLY A 48 -10.96 -8.28 -12.63
N ARG A 49 -9.62 -8.26 -12.56
CA ARG A 49 -8.87 -7.99 -11.32
C ARG A 49 -7.98 -6.77 -11.49
N THR A 50 -8.31 -5.71 -10.77
CA THR A 50 -7.49 -4.51 -10.63
C THR A 50 -6.71 -4.60 -9.35
N ARG A 51 -5.38 -4.61 -9.45
CA ARG A 51 -4.50 -4.59 -8.30
C ARG A 51 -4.12 -3.16 -7.96
N LEU A 52 -4.66 -2.66 -6.87
CA LEU A 52 -4.30 -1.38 -6.28
C LEU A 52 -3.13 -1.58 -5.32
N SER A 53 -2.04 -0.83 -5.51
CA SER A 53 -0.89 -0.82 -4.61
C SER A 53 -0.66 0.60 -4.10
N VAL A 54 -0.99 0.87 -2.85
CA VAL A 54 -0.78 2.17 -2.21
C VAL A 54 0.44 2.09 -1.29
N ARG A 55 1.50 2.80 -1.66
CA ARG A 55 2.68 2.94 -0.82
C ARG A 55 2.58 4.19 0.03
N PHE A 56 2.74 3.99 1.34
CA PHE A 56 2.82 5.03 2.34
C PHE A 56 4.06 4.82 3.23
N GLY A 57 5.12 5.61 2.98
CA GLY A 57 6.39 5.48 3.69
C GLY A 57 7.03 4.09 3.52
N ASN A 58 7.10 3.34 4.63
CA ASN A 58 7.58 1.96 4.70
C ASN A 58 6.46 0.91 4.68
N ARG A 59 5.21 1.32 4.46
CA ARG A 59 4.04 0.45 4.35
C ARG A 59 3.54 0.46 2.92
N VAL A 60 3.13 -0.68 2.41
CA VAL A 60 2.55 -0.88 1.09
C VAL A 60 1.27 -1.66 1.29
N TRP A 61 0.13 -1.02 1.09
CA TRP A 61 -1.15 -1.69 1.09
C TRP A 61 -1.48 -2.13 -0.33
N VAL A 62 -1.79 -3.41 -0.50
CA VAL A 62 -2.14 -3.99 -1.79
C VAL A 62 -3.57 -4.50 -1.69
N ALA A 63 -4.45 -4.01 -2.55
CA ALA A 63 -5.82 -4.50 -2.68
C ALA A 63 -6.06 -5.05 -4.09
N VAL A 64 -6.73 -6.19 -4.17
CA VAL A 64 -7.22 -6.78 -5.41
C VAL A 64 -8.71 -6.49 -5.48
N VAL A 65 -9.10 -5.66 -6.45
CA VAL A 65 -10.49 -5.29 -6.72
C VAL A 65 -10.99 -6.14 -7.89
N GLY A 66 -12.10 -6.83 -7.67
CA GLY A 66 -12.76 -7.65 -8.68
C GLY A 66 -13.67 -6.85 -9.63
N THR A 67 -14.22 -7.53 -10.62
CA THR A 67 -15.19 -6.99 -11.58
C THR A 67 -16.43 -6.49 -10.82
N GLY A 68 -16.66 -5.18 -10.84
CA GLY A 68 -17.74 -4.52 -10.09
C GLY A 68 -17.29 -3.69 -8.88
N GLY A 69 -15.98 -3.47 -8.71
CA GLY A 69 -15.47 -2.56 -7.66
C GLY A 69 -15.41 -3.19 -6.27
N LYS A 70 -15.58 -4.51 -6.16
CA LYS A 70 -15.56 -5.22 -4.89
C LYS A 70 -14.14 -5.63 -4.53
N ILE A 71 -13.67 -5.32 -3.32
CA ILE A 71 -12.37 -5.76 -2.85
C ILE A 71 -12.45 -7.28 -2.58
N LEU A 72 -11.67 -8.04 -3.34
CA LEU A 72 -11.53 -9.50 -3.22
C LEU A 72 -10.48 -9.88 -2.19
N SER A 73 -9.39 -9.11 -2.12
CA SER A 73 -8.29 -9.35 -1.18
C SER A 73 -7.59 -8.05 -0.85
N GLU A 74 -7.21 -7.88 0.40
CA GLU A 74 -6.38 -6.77 0.85
C GLU A 74 -5.26 -7.29 1.75
N GLU A 75 -4.06 -6.78 1.52
CA GLU A 75 -2.86 -7.19 2.22
C GLU A 75 -1.99 -5.97 2.54
N MET A 76 -1.66 -5.80 3.81
CA MET A 76 -0.70 -4.78 4.25
C MET A 76 0.70 -5.38 4.29
N LYS A 77 1.58 -4.88 3.42
CA LYS A 77 3.00 -5.21 3.39
C LYS A 77 3.81 -4.12 4.08
N PHE A 78 4.83 -4.53 4.82
CA PHE A 78 5.83 -3.61 5.34
C PHE A 78 7.09 -3.81 4.52
N VAL A 79 7.49 -2.79 3.77
CA VAL A 79 8.82 -2.81 3.16
C VAL A 79 9.80 -2.55 4.30
N ALA A 80 10.47 -3.60 4.76
CA ALA A 80 11.63 -3.42 5.60
C ALA A 80 12.60 -2.54 4.79
N SER A 81 12.87 -1.33 5.28
CA SER A 81 14.08 -0.64 4.89
C SER A 81 15.18 -1.63 5.18
N ALA A 82 15.79 -2.20 4.14
CA ALA A 82 17.01 -2.96 4.29
C ALA A 82 18.06 -1.97 4.79
N VAL A 83 18.07 -1.70 6.09
CA VAL A 83 19.34 -1.53 6.77
C VAL A 83 19.94 -2.93 6.64
N PRO A 84 21.00 -3.15 5.85
CA PRO A 84 21.75 -4.37 6.03
C PRO A 84 22.16 -4.36 7.49
N ARG A 85 21.58 -5.26 8.30
CA ARG A 85 22.19 -5.57 9.58
C ARG A 85 23.56 -6.12 9.19
N VAL A 86 24.57 -5.28 9.30
CA VAL A 86 25.95 -5.73 9.31
C VAL A 86 26.00 -6.81 10.38
N SER A 87 26.29 -8.03 9.93
CA SER A 87 26.64 -9.13 10.80
C SER A 87 27.87 -8.69 11.57
N SER A 88 27.70 -8.22 12.80
CA SER A 88 28.81 -8.14 13.75
C SER A 88 29.18 -9.56 14.14
N GLY A 89 29.97 -10.20 13.28
CA GLY A 89 30.84 -11.29 13.68
C GLY A 89 31.97 -10.69 14.51
N ALA A 90 31.92 -10.89 15.83
CA ALA A 90 33.07 -11.08 16.71
C ALA A 90 32.61 -10.97 18.18
N CYS A 91 32.52 -12.12 18.86
CA CYS A 91 33.09 -12.21 20.19
C CYS A 91 33.63 -13.64 20.37
N LYS A 92 34.94 -13.73 20.22
CA LYS A 92 35.77 -14.87 20.57
C LYS A 92 35.64 -15.09 22.08
N THR A 93 35.25 -16.28 22.51
CA THR A 93 35.51 -16.74 23.88
C THR A 93 36.30 -18.04 23.77
N ASP A 94 37.62 -17.88 23.93
CA ASP A 94 38.57 -18.93 24.26
C ASP A 94 38.74 -18.87 25.78
N ALA A 95 38.46 -19.98 26.46
CA ALA A 95 38.87 -20.29 27.83
C ALA A 95 38.78 -21.81 28.04
#